data_AF-A0A662GLI5-F1
#
_entry.id   AF-A0A662GLI5-F1
#
_cell.length_a   1.000
_cell.length_b   1.000
_cell.length_c   1.000
_cell.angle_alpha   90.00
_cell.angle_beta   90.00
_cell.angle_gamma   90.00
#
_symmetry.space_group_name_H-M   'P 1'
#
loop_
_entity.id
_entity.type
_entity.pdbx_description
1 polymer ?
#
loop_
_entity_poly.entity_id
_entity_poly.type
_entity_poly.pdbx_seq_one_letter_code
_entity_poly.pdbx_strand_id
1 'polypeptide(L)'
;MDRFTAKKKAALIVIAIVAVAVFGTFFYYFSLPRKKPLVGVIEIEGYLLFDVDKKLYLKAVETALENETIKAVVLRINSGGGLASICEEVYSGIKRLSERKPVVAVVEGIAASGGYYVALGADYIYVTPSSFVGNVGVIAYAPPVVLPSETMLETGAYKYTGFSPREFPLIMEEIFESFLDTVRRSREGKLKISLEEISTGKLFVGVDAVEAGLADEIGSYLDAVEKAAKMAEIEDYNVISLTKEVKISLEHKLSGYDIWREKGRIPLSLIINISNLGFKIFYLPPYMVEDSPRDYGFLAQFTNSIFGEEGNAVNSTGRILIDLTHMNVFPSLLLTEFMGRIVENGGKLYFLKTGNLEDALKDSPKALIIFTPQKDYADEEIKAIKEFVNKGGKLLIAHDPAAGFPSSINNIAQEFGMLFATGYLYSSKDKYGIYRNPIIRTFEENNLTIGLNKLVVLTGTAIYTNATSLIRTSRNTYLSIVDEQGEYTIAAINGTTLALGDITFMLDPFIQLADNSRFLDNLVEWLLGEEREG
;
A
#
# COMPACT_ATOMS: atom_id res chain seq x y z
N MET A 1 13.59 -5.31 103.88
CA MET A 1 14.52 -4.59 102.99
C MET A 1 14.72 -5.39 101.69
N ASP A 2 13.66 -5.70 100.92
CA ASP A 2 13.84 -6.63 99.77
C ASP A 2 12.80 -6.55 98.61
N ARG A 3 11.96 -5.50 98.54
CA ARG A 3 11.04 -5.29 97.40
C ARG A 3 11.62 -4.40 96.29
N PHE A 4 12.63 -3.59 96.62
CA PHE A 4 13.26 -2.65 95.67
C PHE A 4 14.26 -3.34 94.75
N THR A 5 14.91 -4.41 95.25
CA THR A 5 15.82 -5.32 94.54
C THR A 5 15.10 -6.18 93.50
N ALA A 6 13.90 -6.69 93.81
CA ALA A 6 13.11 -7.50 92.88
C ALA A 6 12.61 -6.70 91.66
N LYS A 7 12.15 -5.45 91.85
CA LYS A 7 11.71 -4.59 90.74
C LYS A 7 12.85 -4.20 89.79
N LYS A 8 14.05 -3.93 90.31
CA LYS A 8 15.24 -3.66 89.47
C LYS A 8 15.67 -4.89 88.68
N LYS A 9 15.64 -6.08 89.28
CA LYS A 9 15.91 -7.35 88.57
C LYS A 9 14.89 -7.62 87.47
N ALA A 10 13.60 -7.40 87.73
CA ALA A 10 12.56 -7.53 86.71
C ALA A 10 12.74 -6.54 85.54
N ALA A 11 13.07 -5.28 85.83
CA ALA A 11 13.36 -4.28 84.80
C ALA A 11 14.59 -4.64 83.95
N LEU A 12 15.67 -5.13 84.57
CA LEU A 12 16.86 -5.60 83.87
C LEU A 12 16.58 -6.81 82.97
N ILE A 13 15.73 -7.74 83.42
CA ILE A 13 15.29 -8.89 82.62
C ILE A 13 14.47 -8.42 81.41
N VAL A 14 13.55 -7.48 81.59
CA VAL A 14 12.76 -6.92 80.48
C VAL A 14 13.66 -6.20 79.48
N ILE A 15 14.63 -5.40 79.94
CA ILE A 15 15.61 -4.73 79.06
C ILE A 15 16.45 -5.75 78.30
N ALA A 16 16.90 -6.82 78.96
CA ALA A 16 17.66 -7.89 78.30
C ALA A 16 16.83 -8.62 77.24
N ILE A 17 15.55 -8.91 77.52
CA ILE A 17 14.63 -9.53 76.56
C ILE A 17 14.39 -8.62 75.36
N VAL A 18 14.16 -7.32 75.60
CA VAL A 18 13.99 -6.33 74.52
C VAL A 18 15.29 -6.20 73.72
N ALA A 19 16.45 -6.15 74.37
CA ALA A 19 17.74 -6.09 73.68
C ALA A 19 17.96 -7.33 72.82
N VAL A 20 17.68 -8.53 73.33
CA VAL A 20 17.77 -9.80 72.56
C VAL A 20 16.74 -9.83 71.42
N ALA A 21 15.53 -9.32 71.62
CA ALA A 21 14.53 -9.23 70.56
C ALA A 21 14.96 -8.23 69.47
N VAL A 22 15.47 -7.06 69.84
CA VAL A 22 15.97 -6.05 68.90
C VAL A 22 17.22 -6.56 68.16
N PHE A 23 18.18 -7.15 68.86
CA PHE A 23 19.37 -7.74 68.25
C PHE A 23 19.00 -8.95 67.38
N GLY A 24 18.07 -9.79 67.82
CA GLY A 24 17.58 -10.93 67.06
C GLY A 24 16.86 -10.50 65.79
N THR A 25 16.04 -9.44 65.86
CA THR A 25 15.36 -8.88 64.69
C THR A 25 16.36 -8.19 63.75
N PHE A 26 17.31 -7.45 64.29
CA PHE A 26 18.39 -6.81 63.53
C PHE A 26 19.28 -7.86 62.83
N PHE A 27 19.70 -8.89 63.55
CA PHE A 27 20.50 -10.00 63.02
C PHE A 27 19.72 -10.82 62.00
N TYR A 28 18.41 -11.04 62.21
CA TYR A 28 17.53 -11.70 61.25
C TYR A 28 17.41 -10.89 59.95
N TYR A 29 17.14 -9.58 60.02
CA TYR A 29 17.09 -8.72 58.84
C TYR A 29 18.43 -8.58 58.11
N PHE A 30 19.55 -8.59 58.85
CA PHE A 30 20.89 -8.51 58.27
C PHE A 30 21.37 -9.86 57.69
N SER A 31 20.87 -10.99 58.21
CA SER A 31 21.22 -12.34 57.77
C SER A 31 20.29 -12.90 56.68
N LEU A 32 19.20 -12.21 56.34
CA LEU A 32 18.41 -12.56 55.16
C LEU A 32 19.30 -12.38 53.91
N PRO A 33 19.43 -13.40 53.06
CA PRO A 33 20.20 -13.29 51.83
C PRO A 33 19.56 -12.21 50.95
N ARG A 34 20.20 -11.03 50.86
CA ARG A 34 19.82 -10.01 49.88
C ARG A 34 20.04 -10.63 48.50
N LYS A 35 18.98 -10.68 47.69
CA LYS A 35 19.12 -11.07 46.28
C LYS A 35 20.14 -10.13 45.64
N LYS A 36 21.19 -10.68 45.03
CA LYS A 36 22.20 -9.88 44.34
C LYS A 36 21.54 -9.01 43.27
N PRO A 37 21.93 -7.74 43.10
CA PRO A 37 21.44 -6.91 42.01
C PRO A 37 21.80 -7.53 40.66
N LEU A 38 20.98 -7.24 39.66
CA LEU A 38 21.08 -7.82 38.33
C LEU A 38 21.30 -6.72 37.28
N VAL A 39 22.14 -7.04 36.31
CA VAL A 39 22.19 -6.34 35.01
C VAL A 39 21.41 -7.21 34.02
N GLY A 40 20.32 -6.67 33.48
CA GLY A 40 19.53 -7.35 32.47
C GLY A 40 20.10 -7.12 31.07
N VAL A 41 20.08 -8.13 30.21
CA VAL A 41 20.53 -8.03 28.82
C VAL A 41 19.35 -8.26 27.89
N ILE A 42 19.07 -7.30 27.02
CA ILE A 42 18.09 -7.43 25.95
C ILE A 42 18.88 -7.60 24.63
N GLU A 43 18.83 -8.81 24.08
CA GLU A 43 19.50 -9.15 22.81
C GLU A 43 18.58 -8.77 21.64
N ILE A 44 18.85 -7.66 20.96
CA ILE A 44 18.13 -7.22 19.76
C ILE A 44 18.82 -7.84 18.53
N GLU A 45 18.37 -9.02 18.13
CA GLU A 45 18.98 -9.78 17.03
C GLU A 45 18.04 -9.92 15.83
N GLY A 46 18.59 -9.72 14.63
CA GLY A 46 17.89 -9.92 13.37
C GLY A 46 16.96 -8.77 12.98
N TYR A 47 15.99 -9.05 12.11
CA TYR A 47 15.04 -8.04 11.63
C TYR A 47 13.86 -7.88 12.59
N LEU A 48 13.28 -6.68 12.68
CA LEU A 48 12.08 -6.37 13.45
C LEU A 48 10.86 -6.28 12.52
N LEU A 49 10.33 -7.42 12.06
CA LEU A 49 9.33 -7.45 10.97
C LEU A 49 7.93 -7.84 11.41
N PHE A 50 7.80 -8.57 12.52
CA PHE A 50 6.56 -9.20 12.93
C PHE A 50 6.18 -8.85 14.38
N ASP A 51 4.90 -9.02 14.69
CA ASP A 51 4.36 -8.76 16.04
C ASP A 51 5.01 -9.64 17.12
N VAL A 52 5.57 -10.79 16.76
CA VAL A 52 6.35 -11.63 17.69
C VAL A 52 7.67 -10.96 18.11
N ASP A 53 8.36 -10.29 17.17
CA ASP A 53 9.60 -9.55 17.46
C ASP A 53 9.29 -8.39 18.42
N LYS A 54 8.21 -7.65 18.11
CA LYS A 54 7.70 -6.57 18.94
C LYS A 54 7.38 -7.02 20.37
N LYS A 55 6.58 -8.09 20.51
CA LYS A 55 6.17 -8.64 21.80
C LYS A 55 7.35 -9.12 22.63
N LEU A 56 8.35 -9.74 22.01
CA LEU A 56 9.57 -10.19 22.68
C LEU A 56 10.28 -9.04 23.36
N TYR A 57 10.58 -7.98 22.62
CA TYR A 57 11.36 -6.87 23.14
C TYR A 57 10.57 -6.03 24.14
N LEU A 58 9.27 -5.76 23.88
CA LEU A 58 8.44 -5.04 24.84
C LEU A 58 8.24 -5.82 26.15
N LYS A 59 8.12 -7.16 26.09
CA LYS A 59 8.01 -7.96 27.31
C LYS A 59 9.32 -8.02 28.10
N ALA A 60 10.46 -8.02 27.41
CA ALA A 60 11.78 -7.91 28.05
C ALA A 60 11.93 -6.54 28.75
N VAL A 61 11.48 -5.46 28.10
CA VAL A 61 11.44 -4.11 28.70
C VAL A 61 10.53 -4.05 29.93
N GLU A 62 9.33 -4.62 29.85
CA GLU A 62 8.39 -4.68 30.99
C GLU A 62 9.00 -5.47 32.15
N THR A 63 9.61 -6.62 31.87
CA THR A 63 10.32 -7.43 32.88
C THR A 63 11.46 -6.64 33.53
N ALA A 64 12.21 -5.87 32.73
CA ALA A 64 13.26 -4.99 33.24
C ALA A 64 12.70 -3.91 34.15
N LEU A 65 11.56 -3.30 33.80
CA LEU A 65 10.93 -2.23 34.58
C LEU A 65 10.36 -2.75 35.91
N GLU A 66 9.59 -3.84 35.87
CA GLU A 66 8.85 -4.38 37.02
C GLU A 66 9.75 -5.07 38.05
N ASN A 67 10.85 -5.69 37.60
CA ASN A 67 11.73 -6.41 38.51
C ASN A 67 12.73 -5.45 39.19
N GLU A 68 12.49 -5.14 40.47
CA GLU A 68 13.35 -4.26 41.27
C GLU A 68 14.78 -4.77 41.47
N THR A 69 15.04 -6.08 41.28
CA THR A 69 16.39 -6.63 41.36
C THR A 69 17.25 -6.26 40.15
N ILE A 70 16.61 -5.95 39.00
CA ILE A 70 17.30 -5.43 37.81
C ILE A 70 17.56 -3.95 38.03
N LYS A 71 18.84 -3.56 38.07
CA LYS A 71 19.28 -2.19 38.36
C LYS A 71 19.75 -1.43 37.13
N ALA A 72 20.23 -2.15 36.10
CA ALA A 72 20.62 -1.57 34.82
C ALA A 72 20.32 -2.56 33.69
N VAL A 73 20.31 -2.07 32.45
CA VAL A 73 20.08 -2.88 31.26
C VAL A 73 21.15 -2.63 30.20
N VAL A 74 21.59 -3.70 29.55
CA VAL A 74 22.42 -3.66 28.34
C VAL A 74 21.58 -4.06 27.13
N LEU A 75 21.58 -3.24 26.09
CA LEU A 75 21.02 -3.58 24.78
C LEU A 75 22.14 -4.11 23.90
N ARG A 76 22.11 -5.40 23.61
CA ARG A 76 23.09 -6.04 22.72
C ARG A 76 22.50 -6.11 21.33
N ILE A 77 23.01 -5.32 20.38
CA ILE A 77 22.36 -5.07 19.10
C ILE A 77 23.15 -5.69 17.95
N ASN A 78 22.45 -6.50 17.16
CA ASN A 78 22.88 -7.00 15.86
C ASN A 78 21.67 -7.10 14.92
N SER A 79 21.26 -5.96 14.37
CA SER A 79 20.02 -5.79 13.62
C SER A 79 20.18 -4.88 12.40
N GLY A 80 19.62 -5.34 11.27
CA GLY A 80 19.48 -4.55 10.05
C GLY A 80 18.26 -3.61 10.04
N GLY A 81 17.47 -3.57 11.12
CA GLY A 81 16.23 -2.80 11.20
C GLY A 81 14.97 -3.62 10.91
N GLY A 82 13.91 -2.97 10.43
CA GLY A 82 12.63 -3.64 10.24
C GLY A 82 11.49 -2.68 9.93
N LEU A 83 10.26 -3.09 10.24
CA LEU A 83 9.06 -2.29 10.06
C LEU A 83 9.12 -1.07 10.97
N ALA A 84 8.96 0.14 10.40
CA ALA A 84 9.11 1.41 11.13
C ALA A 84 8.29 1.45 12.43
N SER A 85 7.01 1.09 12.37
CA SER A 85 6.12 1.08 13.54
C SER A 85 6.59 0.13 14.65
N ILE A 86 7.14 -1.05 14.32
CA ILE A 86 7.68 -1.97 15.32
C ILE A 86 8.96 -1.38 15.94
N CYS A 87 9.83 -0.80 15.13
CA CYS A 87 11.06 -0.18 15.62
C CYS A 87 10.77 1.01 16.52
N GLU A 88 9.78 1.83 16.18
CA GLU A 88 9.31 2.97 16.98
C GLU A 88 8.67 2.54 18.31
N GLU A 89 7.85 1.47 18.32
CA GLU A 89 7.30 0.90 19.55
C GLU A 89 8.41 0.40 20.48
N VAL A 90 9.37 -0.35 19.95
CA VAL A 90 10.51 -0.87 20.72
C VAL A 90 11.38 0.28 21.23
N TYR A 91 11.73 1.26 20.39
CA TYR A 91 12.44 2.47 20.81
C TYR A 91 11.72 3.20 21.93
N SER A 92 10.41 3.38 21.82
CA SER A 92 9.60 4.04 22.85
C SER A 92 9.64 3.28 24.18
N GLY A 93 9.60 1.94 24.14
CA GLY A 93 9.77 1.09 25.32
C GLY A 93 11.17 1.23 25.94
N ILE A 94 12.21 1.16 25.12
CA ILE A 94 13.60 1.36 25.55
C ILE A 94 13.79 2.75 26.17
N LYS A 95 13.24 3.80 25.55
CA LYS A 95 13.39 5.16 26.04
C LYS A 95 12.74 5.33 27.42
N ARG A 96 11.54 4.78 27.62
CA ARG A 96 10.87 4.74 28.94
C ARG A 96 11.68 3.97 29.99
N LEU A 97 12.36 2.90 29.57
CA LEU A 97 13.26 2.16 30.44
C LEU A 97 14.47 3.00 30.84
N SER A 98 15.10 3.70 29.89
CA SER A 98 16.24 4.61 30.09
C SER A 98 15.92 5.74 31.09
N GLU A 99 14.68 6.24 31.08
CA GLU A 99 14.22 7.25 32.06
C GLU A 99 14.13 6.72 33.51
N ARG A 100 14.19 5.40 33.73
CA ARG A 100 13.98 4.77 35.04
C ARG A 100 15.19 3.98 35.54
N LYS A 101 15.95 3.38 34.63
CA LYS A 101 17.12 2.54 34.90
C LYS A 101 18.16 2.82 33.82
N PRO A 102 19.46 2.86 34.15
CA PRO A 102 20.50 3.04 33.14
C PRO A 102 20.41 1.99 32.04
N VAL A 103 20.43 2.45 30.78
CA VAL A 103 20.43 1.61 29.59
C VAL A 103 21.67 1.91 28.75
N VAL A 104 22.52 0.89 28.54
CA VAL A 104 23.72 0.99 27.69
C VAL A 104 23.57 0.06 26.48
N ALA A 105 23.66 0.61 25.28
CA ALA A 105 23.68 -0.18 24.06
C ALA A 105 25.11 -0.58 23.67
N VAL A 106 25.26 -1.73 23.03
CA VAL A 106 26.49 -2.18 22.37
C VAL A 106 26.17 -2.80 21.02
N VAL A 107 26.85 -2.34 19.98
CA VAL A 107 26.72 -2.85 18.62
C VAL A 107 27.90 -3.75 18.30
N GLU A 108 27.64 -5.06 18.15
CA GLU A 108 28.70 -6.05 17.90
C GLU A 108 28.88 -6.37 16.41
N GLY A 109 27.85 -6.16 15.59
CA GLY A 109 27.87 -6.40 14.15
C GLY A 109 27.28 -5.21 13.39
N ILE A 110 25.97 -5.03 13.51
CA ILE A 110 25.28 -3.93 12.85
C ILE A 110 24.11 -3.42 13.70
N ALA A 111 23.90 -2.11 13.71
CA ALA A 111 22.68 -1.47 14.15
C ALA A 111 22.31 -0.46 13.07
N ALA A 112 21.64 -0.93 12.02
CA ALA A 112 21.29 -0.13 10.85
C ALA A 112 19.78 0.17 10.82
N SER A 113 19.40 1.34 10.28
CA SER A 113 18.02 1.76 10.12
C SER A 113 17.23 1.58 11.44
N GLY A 114 16.17 0.78 11.45
CA GLY A 114 15.42 0.46 12.68
C GLY A 114 16.26 -0.07 13.86
N GLY A 115 17.37 -0.76 13.60
CA GLY A 115 18.31 -1.20 14.65
C GLY A 115 19.05 -0.03 15.29
N TYR A 116 19.45 0.96 14.48
CA TYR A 116 19.99 2.22 14.99
C TYR A 116 18.91 3.02 15.71
N TYR A 117 17.69 3.06 15.15
CA TYR A 117 16.54 3.73 15.75
C TYR A 117 16.31 3.24 17.19
N VAL A 118 16.36 1.93 17.43
CA VAL A 118 16.26 1.35 18.78
C VAL A 118 17.47 1.72 19.66
N ALA A 119 18.68 1.70 19.12
CA ALA A 119 19.91 2.08 19.85
C ALA A 119 19.85 3.53 20.39
N LEU A 120 19.21 4.45 19.65
CA LEU A 120 19.01 5.85 20.05
C LEU A 120 18.15 6.01 21.31
N GLY A 121 17.47 4.95 21.77
CA GLY A 121 16.73 4.95 23.03
C GLY A 121 17.61 4.76 24.27
N ALA A 122 18.86 4.31 24.11
CA ALA A 122 19.79 4.10 25.21
C ALA A 122 20.47 5.40 25.67
N ASP A 123 21.00 5.39 26.90
CA ASP A 123 21.71 6.54 27.47
C ASP A 123 23.16 6.66 26.94
N TYR A 124 23.73 5.51 26.56
CA TYR A 124 25.09 5.38 26.04
C TYR A 124 25.18 4.28 24.98
N ILE A 125 25.92 4.50 23.90
CA ILE A 125 26.07 3.57 22.77
C ILE A 125 27.55 3.25 22.56
N TYR A 126 27.92 2.01 22.85
CA TYR A 126 29.19 1.43 22.41
C TYR A 126 29.07 0.81 21.02
N VAL A 127 30.17 0.86 20.28
CA VAL A 127 30.34 0.19 18.98
C VAL A 127 31.67 -0.55 18.97
N THR A 128 31.76 -1.73 18.34
CA THR A 128 33.08 -2.32 18.05
C THR A 128 33.69 -1.63 16.83
N PRO A 129 35.04 -1.63 16.66
CA PRO A 129 35.69 -0.90 15.57
C PRO A 129 35.16 -1.22 14.17
N SER A 130 34.80 -2.49 13.93
CA SER A 130 34.33 -3.00 12.64
C SER A 130 32.80 -3.15 12.56
N SER A 131 32.06 -2.75 13.58
CA SER A 131 30.60 -2.74 13.52
C SER A 131 30.10 -1.64 12.59
N PHE A 132 28.81 -1.70 12.23
CA PHE A 132 28.17 -0.65 11.43
C PHE A 132 26.98 -0.04 12.15
N VAL A 133 26.82 1.27 12.06
CA VAL A 133 25.62 1.99 12.51
C VAL A 133 25.13 2.96 11.43
N GLY A 134 23.99 3.62 11.66
CA GLY A 134 23.41 4.57 10.72
C GLY A 134 22.43 3.90 9.78
N ASN A 135 22.57 4.11 8.46
CA ASN A 135 21.53 3.80 7.47
C ASN A 135 20.18 4.45 7.87
N VAL A 136 20.26 5.74 8.22
CA VAL A 136 19.12 6.56 8.61
C VAL A 136 18.35 6.89 7.35
N GLY A 137 17.16 6.29 7.22
CA GLY A 137 16.38 6.35 6.00
C GLY A 137 15.18 5.42 6.06
N VAL A 138 14.28 5.63 5.11
CA VAL A 138 13.03 4.88 4.96
C VAL A 138 12.86 4.43 3.51
N ILE A 139 12.32 3.23 3.32
CA ILE A 139 11.99 2.69 2.01
C ILE A 139 10.57 2.13 2.06
N ALA A 140 9.79 2.37 1.01
CA ALA A 140 8.45 1.83 0.85
C ALA A 140 8.10 1.69 -0.63
N TYR A 141 7.01 0.97 -0.93
CA TYR A 141 6.46 0.85 -2.28
C TYR A 141 5.28 1.78 -2.45
N ALA A 142 5.22 2.45 -3.60
CA ALA A 142 4.09 3.29 -3.96
C ALA A 142 2.80 2.45 -4.06
N PRO A 143 1.63 3.04 -3.76
CA PRO A 143 0.35 2.38 -3.98
C PRO A 143 0.17 2.01 -5.46
N PRO A 144 -0.53 0.91 -5.75
CA PRO A 144 -0.74 0.47 -7.13
C PRO A 144 -1.69 1.43 -7.88
N VAL A 145 -1.57 1.44 -9.21
CA VAL A 145 -2.61 2.02 -10.07
C VAL A 145 -3.83 1.10 -10.05
N VAL A 146 -4.99 1.66 -9.72
CA VAL A 146 -6.23 0.90 -9.56
C VAL A 146 -7.01 0.88 -10.88
N LEU A 147 -7.30 -0.31 -11.39
CA LEU A 147 -8.33 -0.51 -12.40
C LEU A 147 -9.71 -0.52 -11.68
N PRO A 148 -10.68 0.29 -12.11
CA PRO A 148 -11.97 0.36 -11.45
C PRO A 148 -12.78 -0.93 -11.67
N SER A 149 -13.75 -1.19 -10.78
CA SER A 149 -14.69 -2.31 -10.92
C SER A 149 -16.04 -1.98 -10.27
N GLU A 150 -17.11 -2.56 -10.82
CA GLU A 150 -18.46 -2.56 -10.22
C GLU A 150 -18.72 -3.79 -9.34
N THR A 151 -17.82 -4.78 -9.29
CA THR A 151 -17.92 -5.94 -8.39
C THR A 151 -17.35 -5.66 -6.99
N MET A 152 -16.37 -4.77 -6.89
CA MET A 152 -15.79 -4.28 -5.64
C MET A 152 -16.01 -2.79 -5.56
N LEU A 153 -16.77 -2.32 -4.56
CA LEU A 153 -17.12 -0.91 -4.41
C LEU A 153 -16.43 -0.29 -3.19
N GLU A 154 -15.83 0.87 -3.40
CA GLU A 154 -15.17 1.66 -2.37
C GLU A 154 -15.94 2.95 -2.13
N THR A 155 -16.02 3.36 -0.87
CA THR A 155 -16.74 4.58 -0.49
C THR A 155 -15.91 5.86 -0.66
N GLY A 156 -14.63 5.75 -1.06
CA GLY A 156 -13.76 6.89 -1.34
C GLY A 156 -12.53 6.50 -2.19
N ALA A 157 -11.95 7.48 -2.90
CA ALA A 157 -10.87 7.30 -3.86
C ALA A 157 -9.63 6.61 -3.30
N TYR A 158 -9.26 6.95 -2.07
CA TYR A 158 -8.08 6.40 -1.42
C TYR A 158 -8.40 5.26 -0.45
N LYS A 159 -9.64 4.73 -0.44
CA LYS A 159 -10.00 3.64 0.49
C LYS A 159 -9.20 2.37 0.24
N TYR A 160 -8.87 2.08 -1.02
CA TYR A 160 -8.09 0.90 -1.41
C TYR A 160 -6.58 1.17 -1.34
N THR A 161 -6.13 2.36 -1.78
CA THR A 161 -4.71 2.71 -1.89
C THR A 161 -4.12 3.38 -0.64
N GLY A 162 -4.95 3.83 0.30
CA GLY A 162 -4.57 4.64 1.46
C GLY A 162 -4.44 6.12 1.15
N PHE A 163 -3.68 6.47 0.11
CA PHE A 163 -3.40 7.84 -0.33
C PHE A 163 -3.14 7.87 -1.85
N SER A 164 -2.97 9.07 -2.41
CA SER A 164 -2.62 9.26 -3.82
C SER A 164 -1.16 8.88 -4.10
N PRO A 165 -0.82 8.23 -5.23
CA PRO A 165 0.57 8.06 -5.64
C PRO A 165 1.36 9.38 -5.69
N ARG A 166 0.67 10.51 -5.92
CA ARG A 166 1.26 11.86 -5.91
C ARG A 166 1.69 12.31 -4.50
N GLU A 167 0.96 11.90 -3.46
CA GLU A 167 1.27 12.23 -2.07
C GLU A 167 2.38 11.33 -1.49
N PHE A 168 2.63 10.17 -2.12
CA PHE A 168 3.57 9.17 -1.60
C PHE A 168 4.97 9.73 -1.29
N PRO A 169 5.65 10.50 -2.17
CA PRO A 169 6.96 11.07 -1.84
C PRO A 169 6.93 12.02 -0.64
N LEU A 170 5.85 12.80 -0.47
CA LEU A 170 5.70 13.74 0.64
C LEU A 170 5.49 13.00 1.97
N ILE A 171 4.69 11.94 1.97
CA ILE A 171 4.50 11.06 3.13
C ILE A 171 5.83 10.40 3.52
N MET A 172 6.62 9.96 2.54
CA MET A 172 7.94 9.37 2.80
C MET A 172 8.91 10.39 3.39
N GLU A 173 8.86 11.65 2.94
CA GLU A 173 9.64 12.76 3.51
C GLU A 173 9.23 13.02 4.96
N GLU A 174 7.93 13.07 5.28
CA GLU A 174 7.45 13.27 6.67
C GLU A 174 7.94 12.17 7.63
N ILE A 175 7.86 10.90 7.21
CA ILE A 175 8.33 9.77 8.03
C ILE A 175 9.87 9.83 8.18
N PHE A 176 10.56 10.21 7.11
CA PHE A 176 12.01 10.35 7.13
C PHE A 176 12.48 11.45 8.09
N GLU A 177 11.85 12.62 8.04
CA GLU A 177 12.12 13.74 8.93
C GLU A 177 11.90 13.36 10.41
N SER A 178 10.87 12.55 10.71
CA SER A 178 10.65 12.01 12.06
C SER A 178 11.84 11.17 12.57
N PHE A 179 12.48 10.38 11.69
CA PHE A 179 13.68 9.63 12.03
C PHE A 179 14.87 10.58 12.25
N LEU A 180 15.11 11.54 11.35
CA LEU A 180 16.16 12.55 11.52
C LEU A 180 16.01 13.32 12.82
N ASP A 181 14.78 13.70 13.18
CA ASP A 181 14.48 14.38 14.45
C ASP A 181 14.74 13.51 15.68
N THR A 182 14.55 12.19 15.56
CA THR A 182 14.92 11.25 16.63
C THR A 182 16.44 11.16 16.78
N VAL A 183 17.19 11.09 15.68
CA VAL A 183 18.67 11.15 15.71
C VAL A 183 19.14 12.46 16.35
N ARG A 184 18.61 13.60 15.89
CA ARG A 184 18.93 14.94 16.38
C ARG A 184 18.75 15.06 17.89
N ARG A 185 17.62 14.61 18.41
CA ARG A 185 17.31 14.65 19.85
C ARG A 185 18.16 13.69 20.67
N SER A 186 18.29 12.44 20.24
CA SER A 186 19.04 11.42 20.99
C SER A 186 20.56 11.66 21.00
N ARG A 187 21.08 12.38 20.00
CA ARG A 187 22.50 12.73 19.87
C ARG A 187 22.77 14.23 20.05
N GLU A 188 21.86 14.95 20.71
CA GLU A 188 21.99 16.39 20.96
C GLU A 188 23.31 16.70 21.69
N GLY A 189 24.04 17.70 21.18
CA GLY A 189 25.36 18.09 21.71
C GLY A 189 26.49 17.09 21.44
N LYS A 190 26.21 15.94 20.82
CA LYS A 190 27.19 14.89 20.50
C LYS A 190 27.52 14.81 19.01
N LEU A 191 26.57 15.13 18.13
CA LEU A 191 26.75 15.07 16.68
C LEU A 191 27.87 16.02 16.21
N LYS A 192 28.77 15.50 15.37
CA LYS A 192 29.90 16.24 14.77
C LYS A 192 29.79 16.36 13.25
N ILE A 193 28.84 15.67 12.64
CA ILE A 193 28.48 15.77 11.21
C ILE A 193 27.09 16.41 11.05
N SER A 194 26.79 16.91 9.85
CA SER A 194 25.50 17.52 9.56
C SER A 194 24.40 16.46 9.46
N LEU A 195 23.14 16.87 9.69
CA LEU A 195 21.98 16.03 9.41
C LEU A 195 21.87 15.69 7.92
N GLU A 196 22.37 16.55 7.04
CA GLU A 196 22.46 16.30 5.60
C GLU A 196 23.38 15.13 5.26
N GLU A 197 24.50 14.97 5.99
CA GLU A 197 25.37 13.81 5.78
C GLU A 197 24.76 12.52 6.35
N ILE A 198 24.00 12.62 7.44
CA ILE A 198 23.26 11.50 8.03
C ILE A 198 22.10 11.08 7.11
N SER A 199 21.46 12.04 6.46
CA SER A 199 20.27 11.83 5.63
C SER A 199 20.55 11.10 4.31
N THR A 200 21.82 10.88 3.96
CA THR A 200 22.17 10.12 2.74
C THR A 200 21.90 8.62 2.85
N GLY A 201 21.50 8.11 4.02
CA GLY A 201 21.22 6.68 4.23
C GLY A 201 22.45 5.77 4.21
N LYS A 202 23.66 6.30 4.36
CA LYS A 202 24.89 5.48 4.37
C LYS A 202 25.09 4.79 5.73
N LEU A 203 25.83 3.68 5.70
CA LEU A 203 26.37 3.06 6.91
C LEU A 203 27.66 3.77 7.33
N PHE A 204 27.88 3.84 8.64
CA PHE A 204 29.10 4.32 9.25
C PHE A 204 29.78 3.15 9.96
N VAL A 205 31.07 2.95 9.68
CA VAL A 205 31.89 1.98 10.43
C VAL A 205 32.03 2.48 11.87
N GLY A 206 32.14 1.59 12.85
CA GLY A 206 32.11 1.92 14.28
C GLY A 206 33.12 3.00 14.69
N VAL A 207 34.35 2.97 14.15
CA VAL A 207 35.34 4.04 14.38
C VAL A 207 34.84 5.40 13.88
N ASP A 208 34.36 5.46 12.64
CA ASP A 208 33.82 6.68 12.03
C ASP A 208 32.54 7.15 12.73
N ALA A 209 31.74 6.22 13.25
CA ALA A 209 30.50 6.52 13.96
C ALA A 209 30.74 7.26 15.29
N VAL A 210 31.82 6.92 16.01
CA VAL A 210 32.23 7.67 17.21
C VAL A 210 32.79 9.04 16.82
N GLU A 211 33.57 9.11 15.74
CA GLU A 211 34.09 10.38 15.19
C GLU A 211 32.96 11.30 14.72
N ALA A 212 31.89 10.76 14.14
CA ALA A 212 30.70 11.47 13.70
C ALA A 212 29.74 11.83 14.85
N GLY A 213 29.91 11.23 16.04
CA GLY A 213 29.02 11.41 17.18
C GLY A 213 27.73 10.58 17.11
N LEU A 214 27.65 9.60 16.20
CA LEU A 214 26.54 8.64 16.07
C LEU A 214 26.61 7.53 17.14
N ALA A 215 27.79 7.26 17.67
CA ALA A 215 28.02 6.43 18.86
C ALA A 215 28.87 7.21 19.88
N ASP A 216 28.90 6.74 21.13
CA ASP A 216 29.61 7.43 22.20
C ASP A 216 31.07 6.99 22.29
N GLU A 217 31.34 5.69 22.18
CA GLU A 217 32.69 5.16 22.38
C GLU A 217 32.90 3.79 21.72
N ILE A 218 34.17 3.46 21.46
CA ILE A 218 34.56 2.12 21.04
C ILE A 218 34.59 1.20 22.27
N GLY A 219 33.86 0.09 22.22
CA GLY A 219 33.80 -0.84 23.35
C GLY A 219 33.21 -2.19 23.00
N SER A 220 33.39 -3.13 23.91
CA SER A 220 32.87 -4.49 23.87
C SER A 220 31.61 -4.65 24.71
N TYR A 221 30.99 -5.83 24.62
CA TYR A 221 29.87 -6.18 25.49
C TYR A 221 30.22 -6.14 26.98
N LEU A 222 31.46 -6.50 27.36
CA LEU A 222 31.89 -6.43 28.75
C LEU A 222 31.96 -4.98 29.24
N ASP A 223 32.46 -4.06 28.40
CA ASP A 223 32.51 -2.63 28.70
C ASP A 223 31.10 -2.04 28.88
N ALA A 224 30.14 -2.52 28.09
CA ALA A 224 28.73 -2.11 28.21
C ALA A 224 28.10 -2.58 29.53
N VAL A 225 28.37 -3.83 29.95
CA VAL A 225 27.92 -4.36 31.24
C VAL A 225 28.54 -3.58 32.40
N GLU A 226 29.84 -3.33 32.37
CA GLU A 226 30.53 -2.57 33.40
C GLU A 226 30.02 -1.12 33.47
N LYS A 227 29.83 -0.47 32.32
CA LYS A 227 29.26 0.89 32.24
C LYS A 227 27.85 0.93 32.83
N ALA A 228 27.00 -0.03 32.49
CA ALA A 228 25.63 -0.13 32.99
C ALA A 228 25.63 -0.31 34.53
N ALA A 229 26.46 -1.22 35.05
CA ALA A 229 26.62 -1.43 36.49
C ALA A 229 27.14 -0.18 37.20
N LYS A 230 28.13 0.50 36.63
CA LYS A 230 28.69 1.75 37.17
C LYS A 230 27.64 2.87 37.20
N MET A 231 26.85 3.03 36.14
CA MET A 231 25.76 4.01 36.09
C MET A 231 24.65 3.71 37.10
N ALA A 232 24.48 2.45 37.49
CA ALA A 232 23.54 2.03 38.52
C ALA A 232 24.16 1.92 39.92
N GLU A 233 25.43 2.29 40.08
CA GLU A 233 26.16 2.28 41.35
C GLU A 233 26.17 0.90 42.05
N ILE A 234 26.41 -0.17 41.29
CA ILE A 234 26.50 -1.55 41.79
C ILE A 234 27.87 -2.19 41.49
N GLU A 235 28.41 -2.98 42.43
CA GLU A 235 29.73 -3.62 42.32
C GLU A 235 29.67 -5.16 42.27
N ASP A 236 28.83 -5.80 43.09
CA ASP A 236 28.60 -7.26 43.08
C ASP A 236 27.23 -7.56 42.48
N TYR A 237 27.20 -7.99 41.22
CA TYR A 237 25.99 -8.21 40.45
C TYR A 237 26.08 -9.47 39.59
N ASN A 238 24.92 -10.00 39.20
CA ASN A 238 24.84 -11.05 38.18
C ASN A 238 24.26 -10.48 36.88
N VAL A 239 24.58 -11.12 35.77
CA VAL A 239 24.05 -10.77 34.44
C VAL A 239 23.02 -11.81 34.03
N ILE A 240 21.85 -11.37 33.59
CA ILE A 240 20.78 -12.25 33.11
C ILE A 240 20.29 -11.82 31.73
N SER A 241 19.89 -12.77 30.88
CA SER A 241 19.32 -12.49 29.57
C SER A 241 17.80 -12.40 29.66
N LEU A 242 17.25 -11.20 29.49
CA LEU A 242 15.82 -10.96 29.61
C LEU A 242 15.05 -11.51 28.41
N THR A 243 15.65 -11.47 27.21
CA THR A 243 15.04 -12.06 26.01
C THR A 243 14.92 -13.59 26.11
N LYS A 244 15.85 -14.27 26.79
CA LYS A 244 15.78 -15.72 27.03
C LYS A 244 14.84 -16.10 28.15
N GLU A 245 14.66 -15.24 29.15
CA GLU A 245 13.72 -15.46 30.25
C GLU A 245 12.25 -15.28 29.82
N VAL A 246 12.01 -14.41 28.84
CA VAL A 246 10.68 -14.19 28.28
C VAL A 246 10.22 -15.44 27.52
N LYS A 247 9.35 -16.23 28.16
CA LYS A 247 8.66 -17.36 27.54
C LYS A 247 7.52 -16.84 26.66
N ILE A 248 7.80 -16.55 25.40
CA ILE A 248 6.76 -16.43 24.39
C ILE A 248 6.50 -17.82 23.83
N SER A 249 5.24 -18.27 23.86
CA SER A 249 4.84 -19.48 23.13
C SER A 249 4.99 -19.20 21.63
N LEU A 250 6.12 -19.64 21.07
CA LEU A 250 6.43 -19.56 19.65
C LEU A 250 5.80 -20.77 18.94
N GLU A 251 4.50 -20.98 19.09
CA GLU A 251 3.80 -21.97 18.26
C GLU A 251 3.72 -21.44 16.82
N HIS A 252 4.62 -21.96 15.96
CA HIS A 252 4.59 -21.88 14.49
C HIS A 252 4.44 -20.47 13.88
N LYS A 253 5.27 -19.49 14.29
CA LYS A 253 5.36 -18.20 13.60
C LYS A 253 6.80 -17.90 13.16
N LEU A 254 6.95 -17.64 11.87
CA LEU A 254 8.19 -17.10 11.27
C LEU A 254 8.53 -15.77 11.97
N SER A 255 9.73 -15.64 12.54
CA SER A 255 10.23 -14.40 13.13
C SER A 255 11.22 -13.67 12.22
N GLY A 256 11.48 -12.39 12.48
CA GLY A 256 12.51 -11.65 11.74
C GLY A 256 13.92 -12.16 12.04
N TYR A 257 14.11 -12.74 13.23
CA TYR A 257 15.34 -13.46 13.61
C TYR A 257 15.56 -14.73 12.77
N ASP A 258 14.53 -15.53 12.51
CA ASP A 258 14.67 -16.76 11.70
C ASP A 258 15.08 -16.42 10.27
N ILE A 259 14.48 -15.38 9.68
CA ILE A 259 14.85 -14.89 8.34
C ILE A 259 16.31 -14.43 8.32
N TRP A 260 16.74 -13.69 9.34
CA TRP A 260 18.12 -13.23 9.47
C TRP A 260 19.11 -14.40 9.53
N ARG A 261 18.83 -15.41 10.36
CA ARG A 261 19.69 -16.59 10.55
C ARG A 261 19.74 -17.50 9.33
N GLU A 262 18.61 -17.76 8.70
CA GLU A 262 18.52 -18.76 7.61
C GLU A 262 18.88 -18.18 6.24
N LYS A 263 18.48 -16.93 5.96
CA LYS A 263 18.57 -16.32 4.62
C LYS A 263 19.54 -15.15 4.55
N GLY A 264 19.84 -14.51 5.67
CA GLY A 264 20.68 -13.29 5.77
C GLY A 264 20.06 -12.03 5.14
N ARG A 265 19.23 -12.18 4.11
CA ARG A 265 18.55 -11.09 3.37
C ARG A 265 17.05 -11.32 3.34
N ILE A 266 16.29 -10.23 3.38
CA ILE A 266 14.85 -10.25 3.20
C ILE A 266 14.55 -10.39 1.69
N PRO A 267 13.80 -11.42 1.24
CA PRO A 267 13.36 -11.50 -0.15
C PRO A 267 12.47 -10.31 -0.51
N LEU A 268 12.65 -9.75 -1.71
CA LEU A 268 11.84 -8.63 -2.22
C LEU A 268 10.33 -8.93 -2.13
N SER A 269 9.93 -10.17 -2.45
CA SER A 269 8.54 -10.62 -2.37
C SER A 269 7.97 -10.57 -0.95
N LEU A 270 8.78 -10.79 0.08
CA LEU A 270 8.34 -10.67 1.47
C LEU A 270 8.13 -9.21 1.85
N ILE A 271 9.00 -8.30 1.41
CA ILE A 271 8.83 -6.86 1.66
C ILE A 271 7.55 -6.36 0.98
N ILE A 272 7.34 -6.73 -0.30
CA ILE A 272 6.11 -6.41 -1.04
C ILE A 272 4.88 -6.96 -0.30
N ASN A 273 4.94 -8.21 0.17
CA ASN A 273 3.83 -8.79 0.91
C ASN A 273 3.57 -8.06 2.24
N ILE A 274 4.61 -7.73 3.01
CA ILE A 274 4.47 -6.99 4.29
C ILE A 274 3.98 -5.55 4.05
N SER A 275 4.46 -4.86 3.01
CA SER A 275 3.92 -3.54 2.64
C SER A 275 2.46 -3.62 2.21
N ASN A 276 2.06 -4.70 1.52
CA ASN A 276 0.66 -4.99 1.20
C ASN A 276 -0.19 -5.35 2.44
N LEU A 277 0.42 -5.52 3.63
CA LEU A 277 -0.30 -5.74 4.90
C LEU A 277 -0.63 -4.43 5.66
N GLY A 278 -0.29 -3.25 5.12
CA GLY A 278 -0.58 -1.92 5.70
C GLY A 278 -2.07 -1.67 6.04
N PHE A 279 -2.30 -0.74 6.99
CA PHE A 279 -3.44 -0.61 7.92
C PHE A 279 -4.74 -1.33 7.56
N LYS A 280 -4.90 -2.51 8.16
CA LYS A 280 -6.11 -3.31 8.12
C LYS A 280 -6.98 -3.05 9.36
N ILE A 281 -8.12 -2.36 9.17
CA ILE A 281 -9.25 -2.36 10.12
C ILE A 281 -10.47 -2.91 9.38
N PHE A 282 -11.02 -4.02 9.88
CA PHE A 282 -12.11 -4.75 9.27
C PHE A 282 -13.38 -4.74 10.12
N TYR A 283 -14.52 -4.48 9.50
CA TYR A 283 -15.83 -4.95 9.92
C TYR A 283 -16.37 -5.89 8.82
N LEU A 284 -15.72 -7.05 8.67
CA LEU A 284 -15.99 -8.01 7.59
C LEU A 284 -17.34 -8.68 7.79
N PRO A 285 -18.15 -8.75 6.72
CA PRO A 285 -18.27 -10.05 6.07
C PRO A 285 -18.37 -9.91 4.49
N PRO A 286 -19.19 -10.59 3.66
CA PRO A 286 -18.86 -11.42 2.46
C PRO A 286 -17.39 -11.64 2.20
N TYR A 287 -16.76 -12.29 3.15
CA TYR A 287 -17.41 -13.46 3.78
C TYR A 287 -16.41 -14.39 4.34
N MET A 288 -15.23 -13.88 4.68
CA MET A 288 -14.22 -14.62 5.41
C MET A 288 -13.52 -15.71 4.58
N VAL A 289 -13.46 -15.48 3.26
CA VAL A 289 -12.25 -15.54 2.40
C VAL A 289 -11.42 -16.83 2.42
N GLU A 290 -11.47 -17.58 1.33
CA GLU A 290 -10.27 -18.11 0.65
C GLU A 290 -10.46 -17.92 -0.87
N ASP A 291 -9.42 -17.46 -1.56
CA ASP A 291 -9.39 -16.78 -2.89
C ASP A 291 -10.01 -15.37 -2.94
N SER A 292 -9.29 -14.35 -2.45
CA SER A 292 -9.47 -13.00 -3.01
C SER A 292 -8.83 -13.01 -4.40
N PRO A 293 -9.63 -12.98 -5.47
CA PRO A 293 -9.12 -13.29 -6.79
C PRO A 293 -8.15 -12.19 -7.21
N ARG A 294 -6.95 -12.60 -7.62
CA ARG A 294 -6.26 -11.83 -8.65
C ARG A 294 -7.20 -11.74 -9.84
N ASP A 295 -7.53 -10.51 -10.19
CA ASP A 295 -7.84 -10.06 -11.54
C ASP A 295 -8.86 -10.88 -12.32
N TYR A 296 -10.14 -10.65 -12.05
CA TYR A 296 -11.04 -10.38 -13.16
C TYR A 296 -12.06 -9.30 -12.75
N GLY A 297 -11.83 -8.06 -13.21
CA GLY A 297 -12.85 -7.01 -13.21
C GLY A 297 -14.12 -7.51 -13.90
N PHE A 298 -15.26 -6.86 -13.65
CA PHE A 298 -16.57 -7.25 -14.21
C PHE A 298 -16.48 -7.61 -15.70
N LEU A 299 -15.73 -6.83 -16.49
CA LEU A 299 -15.46 -7.06 -17.91
C LEU A 299 -14.48 -8.20 -18.19
N ALA A 300 -13.43 -8.34 -17.39
CA ALA A 300 -12.37 -9.33 -17.60
C ALA A 300 -12.87 -10.78 -17.42
N GLN A 301 -13.93 -11.00 -16.64
CA GLN A 301 -14.54 -12.34 -16.49
C GLN A 301 -15.16 -12.85 -17.80
N PHE A 302 -15.50 -11.94 -18.71
CA PHE A 302 -16.12 -12.25 -20.00
C PHE A 302 -15.11 -12.31 -21.15
N THR A 303 -13.83 -12.02 -20.92
CA THR A 303 -12.82 -12.16 -21.98
C THR A 303 -12.58 -13.63 -22.32
N ASN A 304 -12.46 -14.50 -21.32
CA ASN A 304 -12.10 -15.91 -21.55
C ASN A 304 -13.23 -16.77 -22.14
N SER A 305 -14.51 -16.40 -21.97
CA SER A 305 -15.66 -17.22 -22.39
C SER A 305 -16.09 -17.01 -23.85
N ILE A 306 -15.51 -16.03 -24.56
CA ILE A 306 -15.95 -15.62 -25.91
C ILE A 306 -15.13 -16.28 -27.04
N PHE A 307 -13.90 -16.74 -26.77
CA PHE A 307 -12.94 -17.19 -27.79
C PHE A 307 -13.06 -18.67 -28.22
N GLY A 308 -14.26 -19.27 -28.11
CA GLY A 308 -14.44 -20.72 -28.18
C GLY A 308 -15.07 -21.33 -29.43
N GLU A 309 -15.36 -20.58 -30.52
CA GLU A 309 -15.98 -21.20 -31.71
C GLU A 309 -15.43 -20.68 -33.03
N GLU A 310 -14.95 -21.62 -33.86
CA GLU A 310 -14.64 -21.41 -35.28
C GLU A 310 -15.93 -21.14 -36.05
N GLY A 311 -16.09 -19.92 -36.55
CA GLY A 311 -17.11 -19.57 -37.53
C GLY A 311 -16.50 -19.47 -38.92
N ASN A 312 -17.17 -20.03 -39.93
CA ASN A 312 -16.79 -19.81 -41.32
C ASN A 312 -16.93 -18.32 -41.68
N ALA A 313 -16.01 -17.80 -42.50
CA ALA A 313 -16.08 -16.44 -43.02
C ALA A 313 -17.41 -16.19 -43.74
N VAL A 314 -18.14 -15.15 -43.33
CA VAL A 314 -19.38 -14.71 -43.98
C VAL A 314 -19.16 -13.29 -44.46
N ASN A 315 -19.61 -12.99 -45.69
CA ASN A 315 -19.57 -11.65 -46.29
C ASN A 315 -20.07 -10.57 -45.30
N SER A 316 -19.25 -9.53 -45.06
CA SER A 316 -19.51 -8.44 -44.11
C SER A 316 -20.36 -7.29 -44.71
N THR A 317 -20.65 -7.35 -46.02
CA THR A 317 -21.38 -6.30 -46.76
C THR A 317 -22.67 -5.91 -46.04
N GLY A 318 -22.81 -4.61 -45.74
CA GLY A 318 -24.03 -4.04 -45.15
C GLY A 318 -24.27 -4.41 -43.68
N ARG A 319 -23.28 -5.01 -43.00
CA ARG A 319 -23.35 -5.42 -41.58
C ARG A 319 -22.52 -4.50 -40.69
N ILE A 320 -22.77 -4.57 -39.39
CA ILE A 320 -21.89 -3.99 -38.36
C ILE A 320 -20.84 -5.05 -38.02
N LEU A 321 -19.60 -4.76 -38.38
CA LEU A 321 -18.43 -5.59 -38.13
C LEU A 321 -17.94 -5.34 -36.69
N ILE A 322 -17.91 -6.39 -35.89
CA ILE A 322 -17.32 -6.41 -34.54
C ILE A 322 -16.04 -7.21 -34.65
N ASP A 323 -14.90 -6.55 -34.51
CA ASP A 323 -13.62 -7.22 -34.53
C ASP A 323 -13.34 -7.87 -33.17
N LEU A 324 -12.97 -9.15 -33.18
CA LEU A 324 -12.53 -9.92 -32.01
C LEU A 324 -11.14 -10.54 -32.22
N THR A 325 -10.50 -10.33 -33.38
CA THR A 325 -9.21 -10.94 -33.73
C THR A 325 -8.06 -10.40 -32.88
N HIS A 326 -8.18 -9.17 -32.37
CA HIS A 326 -7.23 -8.50 -31.47
C HIS A 326 -7.60 -8.61 -29.98
N MET A 327 -8.40 -9.64 -29.65
CA MET A 327 -8.90 -9.85 -28.28
C MET A 327 -9.65 -8.64 -27.73
N ASN A 328 -10.42 -7.97 -28.59
CA ASN A 328 -11.28 -6.86 -28.19
C ASN A 328 -12.27 -7.30 -27.11
N VAL A 329 -12.38 -6.51 -26.05
CA VAL A 329 -13.26 -6.78 -24.91
C VAL A 329 -14.68 -6.35 -25.28
N PHE A 330 -15.40 -7.24 -25.96
CA PHE A 330 -16.80 -7.07 -26.31
C PHE A 330 -17.66 -8.07 -25.50
N PRO A 331 -18.18 -7.68 -24.32
CA PRO A 331 -18.91 -8.59 -23.42
C PRO A 331 -20.33 -8.86 -23.94
N SER A 332 -20.46 -9.73 -24.95
CA SER A 332 -21.72 -9.99 -25.66
C SER A 332 -22.89 -10.37 -24.74
N LEU A 333 -22.64 -11.14 -23.67
CA LEU A 333 -23.67 -11.53 -22.69
C LEU A 333 -24.29 -10.33 -21.95
N LEU A 334 -23.54 -9.23 -21.82
CA LEU A 334 -23.95 -8.01 -21.13
C LEU A 334 -24.29 -6.87 -22.10
N LEU A 335 -24.13 -7.07 -23.41
CA LEU A 335 -24.51 -6.13 -24.46
C LEU A 335 -25.76 -6.62 -25.21
N THR A 336 -26.60 -7.43 -24.56
CA THR A 336 -27.76 -8.05 -25.21
C THR A 336 -28.75 -7.00 -25.68
N GLU A 337 -29.02 -5.98 -24.85
CA GLU A 337 -29.88 -4.85 -25.22
C GLU A 337 -29.32 -4.07 -26.44
N PHE A 338 -28.01 -3.78 -26.45
CA PHE A 338 -27.36 -3.08 -27.58
C PHE A 338 -27.47 -3.86 -28.89
N MET A 339 -27.14 -5.15 -28.85
CA MET A 339 -27.23 -6.01 -30.03
C MET A 339 -28.69 -6.21 -30.46
N GLY A 340 -29.61 -6.34 -29.51
CA GLY A 340 -31.04 -6.45 -29.75
C GLY A 340 -31.58 -5.24 -30.50
N ARG A 341 -31.28 -4.02 -30.04
CA ARG A 341 -31.72 -2.77 -30.69
C ARG A 341 -31.16 -2.63 -32.11
N ILE A 342 -29.93 -3.06 -32.37
CA ILE A 342 -29.39 -3.13 -33.74
C ILE A 342 -30.26 -4.02 -34.63
N VAL A 343 -30.63 -5.21 -34.16
CA VAL A 343 -31.43 -6.18 -34.93
C VAL A 343 -32.87 -5.69 -35.11
N GLU A 344 -33.47 -5.10 -34.08
CA GLU A 344 -34.82 -4.52 -34.14
C GLU A 344 -34.93 -3.41 -35.18
N ASN A 345 -33.87 -2.62 -35.35
CA ASN A 345 -33.78 -1.59 -36.38
C ASN A 345 -33.25 -2.12 -37.73
N GLY A 346 -33.38 -3.43 -37.98
CA GLY A 346 -33.04 -4.07 -39.27
C GLY A 346 -31.54 -4.22 -39.55
N GLY A 347 -30.69 -3.92 -38.57
CA GLY A 347 -29.26 -4.15 -38.62
C GLY A 347 -28.88 -5.63 -38.55
N LYS A 348 -27.65 -5.94 -38.98
CA LYS A 348 -27.05 -7.28 -38.86
C LYS A 348 -25.66 -7.15 -38.29
N LEU A 349 -25.34 -8.00 -37.31
CA LEU A 349 -24.03 -8.06 -36.68
C LEU A 349 -23.17 -9.12 -37.37
N TYR A 350 -21.87 -8.87 -37.47
CA TYR A 350 -20.89 -9.84 -37.91
C TYR A 350 -19.67 -9.81 -36.96
N PHE A 351 -19.45 -10.92 -36.27
CA PHE A 351 -18.35 -11.09 -35.32
C PHE A 351 -17.16 -11.72 -36.03
N LEU A 352 -16.10 -10.95 -36.26
CA LEU A 352 -14.86 -11.44 -36.82
C LEU A 352 -14.01 -12.07 -35.71
N LYS A 353 -14.21 -13.38 -35.48
CA LYS A 353 -13.47 -14.16 -34.47
C LYS A 353 -12.10 -14.64 -34.97
N THR A 354 -12.02 -14.96 -36.26
CA THR A 354 -10.84 -15.46 -36.95
C THR A 354 -10.79 -14.85 -38.36
N GLY A 355 -9.62 -14.83 -38.99
CA GLY A 355 -9.43 -14.27 -40.34
C GLY A 355 -8.63 -12.97 -40.34
N ASN A 356 -8.61 -12.29 -41.50
CA ASN A 356 -7.89 -11.04 -41.71
C ASN A 356 -8.89 -9.86 -41.71
N LEU A 357 -8.63 -8.85 -40.86
CA LEU A 357 -9.49 -7.67 -40.73
C LEU A 357 -9.54 -6.84 -42.02
N GLU A 358 -8.42 -6.70 -42.73
CA GLU A 358 -8.35 -5.95 -43.99
C GLU A 358 -9.31 -6.54 -45.04
N ASP A 359 -9.38 -7.87 -45.14
CA ASP A 359 -10.31 -8.55 -46.04
C ASP A 359 -11.77 -8.30 -45.64
N ALA A 360 -12.07 -8.36 -44.34
CA ALA A 360 -13.42 -8.05 -43.85
C ALA A 360 -13.84 -6.60 -44.11
N LEU A 361 -12.88 -5.66 -44.16
CA LEU A 361 -13.14 -4.25 -44.48
C LEU A 361 -13.33 -4.00 -45.99
N LYS A 362 -12.76 -4.82 -46.87
CA LYS A 362 -12.97 -4.72 -48.34
C LYS A 362 -14.44 -4.94 -48.73
N ASP A 363 -15.14 -5.77 -47.99
CA ASP A 363 -16.57 -6.03 -48.13
C ASP A 363 -17.46 -4.83 -47.78
N SER A 364 -16.88 -3.69 -47.36
CA SER A 364 -17.60 -2.44 -47.07
C SER A 364 -18.73 -2.62 -46.05
N PRO A 365 -18.42 -3.02 -44.80
CA PRO A 365 -19.40 -3.07 -43.72
C PRO A 365 -20.00 -1.67 -43.46
N LYS A 366 -21.18 -1.61 -42.84
CA LYS A 366 -21.81 -0.32 -42.45
C LYS A 366 -20.97 0.39 -41.39
N ALA A 367 -20.49 -0.37 -40.41
CA ALA A 367 -19.71 0.14 -39.30
C ALA A 367 -18.69 -0.89 -38.82
N LEU A 368 -17.62 -0.43 -38.19
CA LEU A 368 -16.62 -1.21 -37.46
C LEU A 368 -16.67 -0.84 -35.97
N ILE A 369 -16.71 -1.83 -35.10
CA ILE A 369 -16.65 -1.67 -33.64
C ILE A 369 -15.36 -2.30 -33.10
N ILE A 370 -14.59 -1.51 -32.36
CA ILE A 370 -13.36 -1.92 -31.67
C ILE A 370 -13.43 -1.48 -30.21
N PHE A 371 -13.53 -2.43 -29.29
CA PHE A 371 -13.64 -2.18 -27.85
C PHE A 371 -12.42 -2.74 -27.11
N THR A 372 -11.69 -1.87 -26.41
CA THR A 372 -10.54 -2.20 -25.52
C THR A 372 -9.67 -3.37 -26.00
N PRO A 373 -9.04 -3.29 -27.19
CA PRO A 373 -8.12 -4.29 -27.71
C PRO A 373 -7.02 -4.69 -26.74
N GLN A 374 -6.85 -5.99 -26.55
CA GLN A 374 -5.77 -6.56 -25.73
C GLN A 374 -4.52 -6.93 -26.55
N LYS A 375 -4.57 -6.74 -27.87
CA LYS A 375 -3.45 -6.88 -28.80
C LYS A 375 -3.34 -5.66 -29.72
N ASP A 376 -2.11 -5.36 -30.12
CA ASP A 376 -1.84 -4.30 -31.10
C ASP A 376 -2.29 -4.70 -32.50
N TYR A 377 -2.74 -3.72 -33.27
CA TYR A 377 -3.05 -3.83 -34.69
C TYR A 377 -1.79 -3.59 -35.51
N ALA A 378 -1.62 -4.33 -36.60
CA ALA A 378 -0.55 -4.08 -37.55
C ALA A 378 -0.76 -2.77 -38.32
N ASP A 379 0.32 -2.17 -38.83
CA ASP A 379 0.27 -0.91 -39.59
C ASP A 379 -0.65 -1.03 -40.82
N GLU A 380 -0.66 -2.19 -41.48
CA GLU A 380 -1.54 -2.48 -42.61
C GLU A 380 -3.02 -2.49 -42.22
N GLU A 381 -3.35 -3.04 -41.04
CA GLU A 381 -4.71 -3.07 -40.51
C GLU A 381 -5.17 -1.65 -40.14
N ILE A 382 -4.31 -0.87 -39.48
CA ILE A 382 -4.60 0.54 -39.16
C ILE A 382 -4.84 1.33 -40.45
N LYS A 383 -4.03 1.10 -41.50
CA LYS A 383 -4.23 1.72 -42.81
C LYS A 383 -5.57 1.31 -43.43
N ALA A 384 -5.95 0.04 -43.37
CA ALA A 384 -7.24 -0.43 -43.86
C ALA A 384 -8.42 0.21 -43.11
N ILE A 385 -8.33 0.35 -41.77
CA ILE A 385 -9.33 1.05 -40.96
C ILE A 385 -9.46 2.53 -41.40
N LYS A 386 -8.35 3.23 -41.62
CA LYS A 386 -8.36 4.61 -42.12
C LYS A 386 -9.00 4.73 -43.50
N GLU A 387 -8.66 3.83 -44.42
CA GLU A 387 -9.26 3.78 -45.76
C GLU A 387 -10.76 3.51 -45.70
N PHE A 388 -11.21 2.63 -44.81
CA PHE A 388 -12.63 2.36 -44.55
C PHE A 388 -13.37 3.62 -44.08
N VAL A 389 -12.83 4.34 -43.09
CA VAL A 389 -13.41 5.59 -42.58
C VAL A 389 -13.43 6.67 -43.66
N ASN A 390 -12.35 6.82 -44.44
CA ASN A 390 -12.26 7.80 -45.54
C ASN A 390 -13.30 7.56 -46.65
N LYS A 391 -13.78 6.32 -46.81
CA LYS A 391 -14.87 5.96 -47.74
C LYS A 391 -16.27 6.20 -47.15
N GLY A 392 -16.36 6.79 -45.97
CA GLY A 392 -17.62 7.06 -45.26
C GLY A 392 -18.06 5.95 -44.31
N GLY A 393 -17.23 4.91 -44.10
CA GLY A 393 -17.47 3.89 -43.09
C GLY A 393 -17.50 4.48 -41.69
N LYS A 394 -18.37 3.94 -40.82
CA LYS A 394 -18.49 4.38 -39.42
C LYS A 394 -17.59 3.58 -38.52
N LEU A 395 -16.79 4.25 -37.69
CA LEU A 395 -15.90 3.62 -36.73
C LEU A 395 -16.34 3.98 -35.31
N LEU A 396 -16.67 2.97 -34.51
CA LEU A 396 -16.90 3.10 -33.08
C LEU A 396 -15.71 2.49 -32.34
N ILE A 397 -14.93 3.34 -31.69
CA ILE A 397 -13.86 2.93 -30.78
C ILE A 397 -14.27 3.19 -29.34
N ALA A 398 -14.07 2.23 -28.45
CA ALA A 398 -14.29 2.46 -27.03
C ALA A 398 -13.19 1.86 -26.18
N HIS A 399 -12.90 2.53 -25.07
CA HIS A 399 -11.99 2.04 -24.05
C HIS A 399 -12.66 2.10 -22.69
N ASP A 400 -12.56 1.01 -21.94
CA ASP A 400 -13.00 0.96 -20.55
C ASP A 400 -11.81 0.58 -19.66
N PRO A 401 -11.39 1.45 -18.72
CA PRO A 401 -10.25 1.18 -17.86
C PRO A 401 -10.52 0.04 -16.86
N ALA A 402 -11.76 -0.46 -16.70
CA ALA A 402 -12.02 -1.69 -15.96
C ALA A 402 -11.51 -2.96 -16.68
N ALA A 403 -11.22 -2.85 -17.99
CA ALA A 403 -10.73 -3.96 -18.81
C ALA A 403 -9.21 -3.93 -19.05
N GLY A 404 -8.52 -2.82 -18.78
CA GLY A 404 -7.08 -2.70 -18.93
C GLY A 404 -6.60 -1.29 -19.26
N PHE A 405 -5.37 -1.17 -19.73
CA PHE A 405 -4.78 0.11 -20.14
C PHE A 405 -5.06 0.43 -21.61
N PRO A 406 -5.13 1.71 -22.01
CA PRO A 406 -5.50 2.11 -23.36
C PRO A 406 -4.36 1.97 -24.40
N SER A 407 -3.34 1.16 -24.15
CA SER A 407 -2.15 1.09 -25.00
C SER A 407 -2.48 0.73 -26.46
N SER A 408 -3.12 -0.41 -26.70
CA SER A 408 -3.40 -0.89 -28.07
C SER A 408 -4.48 -0.05 -28.77
N ILE A 409 -5.47 0.45 -28.04
CA ILE A 409 -6.53 1.29 -28.62
C ILE A 409 -6.00 2.66 -29.03
N ASN A 410 -5.05 3.23 -28.29
CA ASN A 410 -4.46 4.52 -28.62
C ASN A 410 -3.62 4.48 -29.89
N ASN A 411 -3.08 3.32 -30.27
CA ASN A 411 -2.42 3.15 -31.58
C ASN A 411 -3.37 3.42 -32.75
N ILE A 412 -4.67 3.15 -32.58
CA ILE A 412 -5.72 3.42 -33.57
C ILE A 412 -6.32 4.81 -33.37
N ALA A 413 -6.70 5.15 -32.13
CA ALA A 413 -7.46 6.37 -31.82
C ALA A 413 -6.72 7.64 -32.24
N GLN A 414 -5.39 7.66 -32.11
CA GLN A 414 -4.56 8.82 -32.45
C GLN A 414 -4.61 9.18 -33.94
N GLU A 415 -4.81 8.18 -34.81
CA GLU A 415 -4.98 8.39 -36.26
C GLU A 415 -6.24 9.20 -36.58
N PHE A 416 -7.16 9.29 -35.63
CA PHE A 416 -8.41 10.04 -35.70
C PHE A 416 -8.44 11.25 -34.76
N GLY A 417 -7.29 11.67 -34.23
CA GLY A 417 -7.15 12.87 -33.38
C GLY A 417 -7.63 12.69 -31.94
N MET A 418 -7.68 11.43 -31.46
CA MET A 418 -8.21 11.07 -30.14
C MET A 418 -7.20 10.23 -29.35
N LEU A 419 -7.19 10.37 -28.04
CA LEU A 419 -6.32 9.57 -27.16
C LEU A 419 -7.04 9.32 -25.83
N PHE A 420 -7.23 8.05 -25.48
CA PHE A 420 -7.82 7.63 -24.22
C PHE A 420 -6.80 7.77 -23.09
N ALA A 421 -7.21 8.41 -22.01
CA ALA A 421 -6.39 8.59 -20.82
C ALA A 421 -6.26 7.29 -20.04
N THR A 422 -5.11 7.13 -19.36
CA THR A 422 -4.96 6.12 -18.32
C THR A 422 -5.72 6.54 -17.06
N GLY A 423 -6.27 5.57 -16.33
CA GLY A 423 -7.04 5.83 -15.10
C GLY A 423 -8.54 5.95 -15.37
N TYR A 424 -9.28 6.31 -14.33
CA TYR A 424 -10.74 6.40 -14.36
C TYR A 424 -11.21 7.74 -13.80
N LEU A 425 -12.42 8.13 -14.19
CA LEU A 425 -13.06 9.36 -13.77
C LEU A 425 -13.89 9.13 -12.51
N TYR A 426 -13.83 10.07 -11.58
CA TYR A 426 -14.66 10.03 -10.38
C TYR A 426 -15.07 11.42 -9.91
N SER A 427 -16.20 11.53 -9.21
CA SER A 427 -16.67 12.77 -8.61
C SER A 427 -17.12 12.52 -7.17
N SER A 428 -16.75 13.43 -6.26
CA SER A 428 -17.26 13.39 -4.88
C SER A 428 -18.66 14.00 -4.75
N LYS A 429 -19.08 14.82 -5.73
CA LYS A 429 -20.31 15.61 -5.71
C LYS A 429 -21.37 15.09 -6.69
N ASP A 430 -21.04 15.07 -7.98
CA ASP A 430 -21.96 14.66 -9.05
C ASP A 430 -21.78 13.18 -9.36
N LYS A 431 -22.42 12.33 -8.55
CA LYS A 431 -22.23 10.86 -8.62
C LYS A 431 -23.50 10.07 -8.40
N TYR A 432 -23.57 8.87 -8.99
CA TYR A 432 -24.60 7.88 -8.72
C TYR A 432 -24.09 6.86 -7.69
N GLY A 433 -24.55 6.99 -6.44
CA GLY A 433 -24.10 6.13 -5.33
C GLY A 433 -22.67 6.44 -4.91
N ILE A 434 -21.69 5.73 -5.49
CA ILE A 434 -20.27 5.83 -5.14
C ILE A 434 -19.53 6.86 -6.01
N TYR A 435 -18.34 7.28 -5.56
CA TYR A 435 -17.56 8.35 -6.19
C TYR A 435 -17.16 8.05 -7.65
N ARG A 436 -16.97 6.77 -8.03
CA ARG A 436 -16.52 6.36 -9.36
C ARG A 436 -17.55 6.42 -10.47
N ASN A 437 -18.80 6.77 -10.15
CA ASN A 437 -19.88 6.76 -11.13
C ASN A 437 -20.37 8.20 -11.37
N PRO A 438 -19.61 9.06 -12.08
CA PRO A 438 -20.00 10.44 -12.36
C PRO A 438 -21.35 10.54 -13.06
N ILE A 439 -22.12 11.57 -12.66
CA ILE A 439 -23.33 11.97 -13.37
C ILE A 439 -22.97 13.10 -14.33
N ILE A 440 -23.28 12.92 -15.61
CA ILE A 440 -23.02 13.90 -16.66
C ILE A 440 -24.29 14.63 -17.08
N ARG A 441 -24.16 15.94 -17.30
CA ARG A 441 -25.24 16.83 -17.75
C ARG A 441 -24.81 17.82 -18.82
N THR A 442 -23.60 17.67 -19.36
CA THR A 442 -23.03 18.58 -20.35
C THR A 442 -22.86 17.84 -21.67
N PHE A 443 -23.69 18.21 -22.63
CA PHE A 443 -23.77 17.60 -23.96
C PHE A 443 -23.65 18.68 -25.02
N GLU A 444 -22.85 18.41 -26.05
CA GLU A 444 -22.85 19.20 -27.28
C GLU A 444 -24.08 18.87 -28.11
N GLU A 445 -24.61 19.80 -28.90
CA GLU A 445 -25.76 19.53 -29.77
C GLU A 445 -25.36 18.61 -30.93
N ASN A 446 -25.89 17.38 -30.95
CA ASN A 446 -25.59 16.37 -31.96
C ASN A 446 -26.68 15.29 -32.00
N ASN A 447 -26.82 14.57 -33.13
CA ASN A 447 -27.75 13.44 -33.24
C ASN A 447 -27.46 12.34 -32.20
N LEU A 448 -26.21 12.17 -31.78
CA LEU A 448 -25.82 11.21 -30.72
C LEU A 448 -26.28 11.64 -29.32
N THR A 449 -26.46 12.94 -29.09
CA THR A 449 -26.74 13.53 -27.76
C THR A 449 -28.15 14.10 -27.64
N ILE A 450 -28.95 14.02 -28.70
CA ILE A 450 -30.30 14.59 -28.72
C ILE A 450 -31.21 13.90 -27.70
N GLY A 451 -31.91 14.72 -26.91
CA GLY A 451 -32.83 14.25 -25.86
C GLY A 451 -32.13 13.73 -24.60
N LEU A 452 -30.81 13.90 -24.47
CA LEU A 452 -30.09 13.60 -23.23
C LEU A 452 -30.13 14.79 -22.27
N ASN A 453 -30.52 14.51 -21.03
CA ASN A 453 -30.47 15.45 -19.91
C ASN A 453 -29.46 14.99 -18.85
N LYS A 454 -29.26 13.67 -18.74
CA LYS A 454 -28.44 13.07 -17.70
C LYS A 454 -27.90 11.70 -18.13
N LEU A 455 -26.59 11.50 -18.07
CA LEU A 455 -25.97 10.17 -18.18
C LEU A 455 -25.33 9.76 -16.86
N VAL A 456 -25.24 8.45 -16.63
CA VAL A 456 -24.44 7.85 -15.56
C VAL A 456 -23.34 7.05 -16.21
N VAL A 457 -22.11 7.52 -16.04
CA VAL A 457 -20.89 6.87 -16.51
C VAL A 457 -20.42 5.93 -15.41
N LEU A 458 -19.97 4.74 -15.78
CA LEU A 458 -19.44 3.73 -14.87
C LEU A 458 -18.04 3.37 -15.35
N THR A 459 -17.10 3.29 -14.41
CA THR A 459 -15.70 2.97 -14.73
C THR A 459 -15.05 3.81 -15.84
N GLY A 460 -15.67 4.87 -16.37
CA GLY A 460 -15.17 5.58 -17.55
C GLY A 460 -13.85 6.35 -17.38
N THR A 461 -13.20 6.66 -18.50
CA THR A 461 -11.97 7.47 -18.59
C THR A 461 -12.16 8.74 -19.44
N ALA A 462 -11.16 9.61 -19.42
CA ALA A 462 -11.10 10.80 -20.26
C ALA A 462 -10.58 10.50 -21.68
N ILE A 463 -11.00 11.30 -22.65
CA ILE A 463 -10.46 11.35 -24.01
C ILE A 463 -9.82 12.72 -24.22
N TYR A 464 -8.53 12.74 -24.52
CA TYR A 464 -7.85 13.91 -25.08
C TYR A 464 -8.13 13.96 -26.57
N THR A 465 -8.61 15.10 -27.06
CA THR A 465 -9.03 15.24 -28.46
C THR A 465 -8.98 16.69 -28.91
N ASN A 466 -8.72 16.90 -30.20
CA ASN A 466 -8.96 18.16 -30.90
C ASN A 466 -10.25 18.14 -31.75
N ALA A 467 -10.97 17.02 -31.74
CA ALA A 467 -12.24 16.85 -32.42
C ALA A 467 -13.41 17.36 -31.56
N THR A 468 -14.65 17.15 -32.02
CA THR A 468 -15.83 17.62 -31.31
C THR A 468 -16.07 16.77 -30.07
N SER A 469 -15.87 17.35 -28.88
CA SER A 469 -16.25 16.76 -27.60
C SER A 469 -17.78 16.75 -27.43
N LEU A 470 -18.41 15.58 -27.55
CA LEU A 470 -19.86 15.42 -27.45
C LEU A 470 -20.37 15.41 -26.01
N ILE A 471 -19.62 14.75 -25.12
CA ILE A 471 -20.04 14.51 -23.73
C ILE A 471 -18.87 14.89 -22.83
N ARG A 472 -19.11 15.83 -21.90
CA ARG A 472 -18.10 16.33 -20.96
C ARG A 472 -18.57 16.21 -19.52
N THR A 473 -17.67 15.86 -18.61
CA THR A 473 -17.97 15.81 -17.17
C THR A 473 -18.16 17.21 -16.59
N SER A 474 -18.70 17.32 -15.38
CA SER A 474 -18.62 18.56 -14.61
C SER A 474 -17.18 18.84 -14.16
N ARG A 475 -16.85 20.12 -13.95
CA ARG A 475 -15.55 20.58 -13.42
C ARG A 475 -15.14 20.02 -12.06
N ASN A 476 -16.05 19.34 -11.35
CA ASN A 476 -15.76 18.72 -10.05
C ASN A 476 -15.30 17.26 -10.16
N THR A 477 -15.11 16.77 -11.38
CA THR A 477 -14.66 15.41 -11.67
C THR A 477 -13.14 15.35 -11.61
N TYR A 478 -12.61 14.20 -11.22
CA TYR A 478 -11.18 13.92 -11.12
C TYR A 478 -10.80 12.83 -12.10
N LEU A 479 -9.61 12.93 -12.69
CA LEU A 479 -8.96 11.83 -13.38
C LEU A 479 -7.97 11.16 -12.43
N SER A 480 -8.19 9.88 -12.11
CA SER A 480 -7.52 9.21 -10.98
C SER A 480 -6.01 9.08 -11.11
N ILE A 481 -5.46 9.01 -12.33
CA ILE A 481 -4.02 8.82 -12.53
C ILE A 481 -3.20 10.08 -12.22
N VAL A 482 -3.78 11.27 -12.46
CA VAL A 482 -3.13 12.57 -12.26
C VAL A 482 -3.63 13.28 -11.00
N ASP A 483 -4.70 12.76 -10.39
CA ASP A 483 -5.36 13.33 -9.22
C ASP A 483 -5.72 14.81 -9.41
N GLU A 484 -6.23 15.13 -10.61
CA GLU A 484 -6.53 16.49 -11.04
C GLU A 484 -8.02 16.67 -11.24
N GLN A 485 -8.56 17.74 -10.68
CA GLN A 485 -9.95 18.14 -10.85
C GLN A 485 -10.12 18.93 -12.16
N GLY A 486 -11.10 18.56 -12.98
CA GLY A 486 -11.32 19.18 -14.27
C GLY A 486 -12.63 18.79 -14.94
N GLU A 487 -12.81 19.35 -16.13
CA GLU A 487 -13.83 18.93 -17.09
C GLU A 487 -13.15 18.02 -18.12
N TYR A 488 -13.64 16.79 -18.23
CA TYR A 488 -13.04 15.74 -19.05
C TYR A 488 -14.03 15.31 -20.14
N THR A 489 -13.53 15.13 -21.36
CA THR A 489 -14.33 14.58 -22.46
C THR A 489 -14.46 13.07 -22.28
N ILE A 490 -15.66 12.53 -22.40
CA ILE A 490 -15.92 11.08 -22.34
C ILE A 490 -16.36 10.53 -23.69
N ALA A 491 -17.01 11.35 -24.51
CA ALA A 491 -17.30 10.99 -25.89
C ALA A 491 -16.85 12.10 -26.83
N ALA A 492 -16.20 11.71 -27.93
CA ALA A 492 -15.73 12.62 -28.96
C ALA A 492 -16.01 12.04 -30.34
N ILE A 493 -16.27 12.91 -31.32
CA ILE A 493 -16.51 12.51 -32.70
C ILE A 493 -15.62 13.29 -33.67
N ASN A 494 -15.03 12.59 -34.63
CA ASN A 494 -14.29 13.15 -35.75
C ASN A 494 -14.80 12.52 -37.07
N GLY A 495 -15.55 13.28 -37.87
CA GLY A 495 -16.20 12.76 -39.06
C GLY A 495 -17.14 11.58 -38.73
N THR A 496 -16.85 10.40 -39.27
CA THR A 496 -17.59 9.16 -39.01
C THR A 496 -16.94 8.28 -37.93
N THR A 497 -15.97 8.79 -37.17
CA THR A 497 -15.33 8.08 -36.05
C THR A 497 -15.81 8.60 -34.71
N LEU A 498 -16.47 7.75 -33.92
CA LEU A 498 -16.94 8.02 -32.57
C LEU A 498 -16.05 7.29 -31.55
N ALA A 499 -15.56 8.02 -30.55
CA ALA A 499 -14.81 7.49 -29.42
C ALA A 499 -15.61 7.58 -28.13
N LEU A 500 -15.64 6.50 -27.35
CA LEU A 500 -16.30 6.42 -26.03
C LEU A 500 -15.31 5.96 -24.94
N GLY A 501 -15.15 6.75 -23.89
CA GLY A 501 -14.29 6.45 -22.74
C GLY A 501 -14.92 5.51 -21.72
N ASP A 502 -16.06 4.88 -22.04
CA ASP A 502 -16.81 3.99 -21.16
C ASP A 502 -17.58 2.98 -22.03
N ILE A 503 -17.53 1.70 -21.66
CA ILE A 503 -18.38 0.64 -22.24
C ILE A 503 -19.43 0.21 -21.21
N THR A 504 -19.04 0.17 -19.93
CA THR A 504 -19.84 -0.28 -18.79
C THR A 504 -21.21 0.39 -18.70
N PHE A 505 -21.35 1.66 -19.03
CA PHE A 505 -22.66 2.34 -19.03
C PHE A 505 -23.66 1.81 -20.07
N MET A 506 -23.19 1.11 -21.10
CA MET A 506 -24.03 0.45 -22.11
C MET A 506 -24.39 -1.00 -21.73
N LEU A 507 -23.79 -1.55 -20.68
CA LEU A 507 -24.00 -2.94 -20.29
C LEU A 507 -25.31 -3.12 -19.53
N ASP A 508 -25.90 -4.30 -19.62
CA ASP A 508 -26.97 -4.74 -18.74
C ASP A 508 -26.39 -5.01 -17.33
N PRO A 509 -26.96 -4.45 -16.23
CA PRO A 509 -28.20 -3.67 -16.14
C PRO A 509 -28.01 -2.14 -16.18
N PHE A 510 -26.78 -1.65 -16.28
CA PHE A 510 -26.43 -0.23 -16.18
C PHE A 510 -27.01 0.64 -17.30
N ILE A 511 -27.37 0.05 -18.43
CA ILE A 511 -28.02 0.73 -19.55
C ILE A 511 -29.35 1.40 -19.14
N GLN A 512 -30.01 0.91 -18.09
CA GLN A 512 -31.27 1.46 -17.58
C GLN A 512 -31.09 2.67 -16.65
N LEU A 513 -29.85 3.11 -16.40
CA LEU A 513 -29.57 4.26 -15.54
C LEU A 513 -29.70 5.58 -16.31
N ALA A 514 -30.52 6.49 -15.78
CA ALA A 514 -30.76 7.81 -16.37
C ALA A 514 -31.08 7.72 -17.88
N ASP A 515 -30.43 8.53 -18.72
CA ASP A 515 -30.67 8.53 -20.17
C ASP A 515 -29.70 7.61 -20.94
N ASN A 516 -29.02 6.66 -20.28
CA ASN A 516 -28.07 5.75 -20.93
C ASN A 516 -28.73 4.96 -22.08
N SER A 517 -29.95 4.43 -21.85
CA SER A 517 -30.76 3.77 -22.88
C SER A 517 -31.10 4.68 -24.06
N ARG A 518 -31.33 5.97 -23.81
CA ARG A 518 -31.60 6.95 -24.88
C ARG A 518 -30.34 7.26 -25.70
N PHE A 519 -29.17 7.33 -25.07
CA PHE A 519 -27.90 7.45 -25.81
C PHE A 519 -27.67 6.22 -26.69
N LEU A 520 -28.00 5.03 -26.21
CA LEU A 520 -27.90 3.79 -26.98
C LEU A 520 -28.81 3.81 -28.23
N ASP A 521 -30.04 4.30 -28.12
CA ASP A 521 -30.92 4.49 -29.29
C ASP A 521 -30.27 5.37 -30.35
N ASN A 522 -29.78 6.54 -29.92
CA ASN A 522 -29.10 7.47 -30.82
C ASN A 522 -27.84 6.85 -31.44
N LEU A 523 -27.10 6.03 -30.68
CA LEU A 523 -25.92 5.30 -31.16
C LEU A 523 -26.29 4.25 -32.22
N VAL A 524 -27.38 3.51 -32.01
CA VAL A 524 -27.86 2.49 -32.97
C VAL A 524 -28.32 3.14 -34.27
N GLU A 525 -29.13 4.21 -34.20
CA GLU A 525 -29.53 5.00 -35.38
C GLU A 525 -28.29 5.51 -36.14
N TRP A 526 -27.32 6.06 -35.40
CA TRP A 526 -26.05 6.50 -35.98
C TRP A 526 -25.29 5.35 -36.63
N LEU A 527 -25.16 4.18 -36.03
CA LEU A 527 -24.45 3.04 -36.63
C LEU A 527 -25.13 2.55 -37.92
N LEU A 528 -26.45 2.63 -38.01
CA LEU A 528 -27.22 2.11 -39.15
C LEU A 528 -27.34 3.09 -40.33
N GLY A 529 -27.09 4.38 -40.09
CA GLY A 529 -27.17 5.43 -41.10
C GLY A 529 -28.57 6.01 -41.29
N GLU A 530 -29.42 5.94 -40.27
CA GLU A 530 -30.74 6.56 -40.28
C GLU A 530 -30.60 8.01 -39.76
N GLU A 531 -30.81 8.99 -40.64
CA GLU A 531 -30.97 10.39 -40.21
C GLU A 531 -32.44 10.62 -39.84
N ARG A 532 -32.71 11.21 -38.67
CA ARG A 532 -34.07 11.65 -38.32
C ARG A 532 -34.46 12.77 -39.28
N GLU A 533 -35.52 12.58 -40.06
CA GLU A 533 -36.20 13.69 -40.72
C GLU A 533 -36.68 14.66 -39.62
N GLY A 534 -36.18 15.90 -39.68
CA GLY A 534 -36.42 16.94 -38.68
C GLY A 534 -37.83 17.51 -38.67
#